data_AF-A0A536R2V4-F1
#
_entry.id   AF-A0A536R2V4-F1
#
_cell.length_a   1.000
_cell.length_b   1.000
_cell.length_c   1.000
_cell.angle_alpha   90.00
_cell.angle_beta   90.00
_cell.angle_gamma   90.00
#
_symmetry.space_group_name_H-M   'P 1'
#
loop_
_entity.id
_entity.type
_entity.pdbx_description
1 polymer ?
#
loop_
_entity_poly.entity_id
_entity_poly.type
_entity_poly.pdbx_seq_one_letter_code
_entity_poly.pdbx_strand_id
1 'polypeptide(L)'
;MSLGIQLTEIKHVLLGDRWHEVEHESFVLDTYEFMDGNQAVARGDGQLITTVGFMFREPGGQIVAGPLSSILAVQVPRTSR
;
A
#
# COMPACT_ATOMS: atom_id res chain seq x y z
N MET A 1 16.77 0.04 16.83
CA MET A 1 17.08 0.00 15.37
C MET A 1 15.81 0.34 14.63
N SER A 2 15.88 1.20 13.62
CA SER A 2 14.78 1.50 12.71
C SER A 2 15.27 1.31 11.26
N LEU A 3 14.35 0.90 10.40
CA LEU A 3 14.56 0.81 8.96
C LEU A 3 13.58 1.78 8.30
N GLY A 4 14.10 2.77 7.57
CA GLY A 4 13.29 3.74 6.83
C GLY A 4 13.17 3.34 5.36
N ILE A 5 11.95 3.41 4.81
CA ILE A 5 11.68 3.21 3.38
C ILE A 5 10.95 4.45 2.89
N GLN A 6 11.51 5.12 1.89
CA GLN A 6 10.88 6.28 1.27
C GLN A 6 9.74 5.80 0.36
N LEU A 7 8.49 6.07 0.74
CA LEU A 7 7.31 5.55 0.01
C LEU A 7 7.27 6.00 -1.45
N THR A 8 7.66 7.25 -1.71
CA THR A 8 7.71 7.84 -3.06
C THR A 8 8.73 7.17 -3.98
N GLU A 9 9.66 6.40 -3.43
CA GLU A 9 10.68 5.66 -4.19
C GLU A 9 10.26 4.22 -4.48
N ILE A 10 9.19 3.69 -3.90
CA ILE A 10 8.75 2.32 -4.16
C ILE A 10 8.35 2.17 -5.64
N LYS A 11 8.98 1.21 -6.32
CA LYS A 11 8.74 0.88 -7.75
C LYS A 11 7.97 -0.40 -7.95
N HIS A 12 8.17 -1.37 -7.06
CA HIS A 12 7.42 -2.61 -7.10
C HIS A 12 7.05 -3.09 -5.70
N VAL A 13 5.91 -3.76 -5.61
CA VAL A 13 5.41 -4.42 -4.41
C VAL A 13 5.28 -5.90 -4.72
N LEU A 14 5.88 -6.75 -3.88
CA LEU A 14 5.70 -8.20 -3.96
C LEU A 14 4.51 -8.60 -3.10
N LEU A 15 3.47 -9.10 -3.75
CA LEU A 15 2.32 -9.73 -3.11
C LEU A 15 2.45 -11.26 -3.21
N GLY A 16 1.46 -11.99 -2.71
CA GLY A 16 1.48 -13.46 -2.65
C GLY A 16 1.55 -14.17 -4.01
N ASP A 17 1.29 -13.46 -5.11
CA ASP A 17 1.27 -13.97 -6.48
C ASP A 17 2.50 -13.53 -7.28
N ARG A 18 2.82 -12.23 -7.33
CA ARG A 18 3.90 -11.67 -8.15
C ARG A 18 4.36 -10.28 -7.68
N TRP A 19 5.35 -9.76 -8.39
CA TRP A 19 5.68 -8.33 -8.34
C TRP A 19 4.66 -7.52 -9.13
N HIS A 20 4.19 -6.44 -8.53
CA HIS A 20 3.32 -5.42 -9.13
C HIS A 20 4.11 -4.13 -9.31
N GLU A 21 3.96 -3.48 -10.45
CA GLU A 21 4.54 -2.18 -10.71
C GLU A 21 3.73 -1.08 -10.03
N VAL A 22 4.42 -0.11 -9.44
CA VAL A 22 3.82 1.03 -8.75
C VAL A 22 3.97 2.26 -9.63
N GLU A 23 2.84 2.83 -10.05
CA GLU A 23 2.80 4.13 -10.70
C GLU A 23 3.43 5.20 -9.79
N HIS A 24 4.20 6.10 -10.37
CA HIS A 24 4.98 7.08 -9.62
C HIS A 24 4.13 7.86 -8.61
N GLU A 25 4.61 7.93 -7.35
CA GLU A 25 3.94 8.63 -6.25
C GLU A 25 2.53 8.13 -5.89
N SER A 26 2.14 6.93 -6.36
CA SER A 26 0.82 6.36 -6.04
C SER A 26 0.77 5.53 -4.77
N PHE A 27 1.93 5.09 -4.25
CA PHE A 27 1.97 4.25 -3.05
C PHE A 27 1.69 5.07 -1.79
N VAL A 28 0.66 4.67 -1.05
CA VAL A 28 0.25 5.31 0.20
C VAL A 28 0.02 4.27 1.29
N LEU A 29 0.22 4.70 2.54
CA LEU A 29 -0.14 3.95 3.74
C LEU A 29 -1.14 4.79 4.54
N ASP A 30 -2.22 4.15 4.95
CA ASP A 30 -3.17 4.75 5.88
C ASP A 30 -3.96 3.63 6.56
N THR A 31 -4.88 3.99 7.44
CA THR A 31 -5.86 3.06 7.98
C THR A 31 -6.78 2.57 6.87
N TYR A 32 -6.89 1.25 6.68
CA TYR A 32 -7.74 0.70 5.64
C TYR A 32 -9.22 0.90 6.01
N GLU A 33 -10.01 1.46 5.11
CA GLU A 33 -11.44 1.65 5.31
C GLU A 33 -12.25 0.80 4.33
N PHE A 34 -13.28 0.12 4.83
CA PHE A 34 -14.25 -0.58 4.00
C PHE A 34 -15.48 0.28 3.82
N MET A 35 -15.79 0.60 2.56
CA MET A 35 -16.91 1.47 2.19
C MET A 35 -18.10 0.64 1.69
N ASP A 36 -19.31 1.02 2.08
CA ASP A 36 -20.57 0.63 1.45
C ASP A 36 -21.23 1.89 0.89
N GLY A 37 -21.17 2.05 -0.44
CA GLY A 37 -21.46 3.32 -1.10
C GLY A 37 -20.54 4.44 -0.60
N ASN A 38 -21.13 5.49 -0.02
CA ASN A 38 -20.40 6.64 0.54
C ASN A 38 -20.19 6.52 2.06
N GLN A 39 -20.56 5.40 2.67
CA GLN A 39 -20.43 5.19 4.11
C GLN A 39 -19.26 4.27 4.43
N ALA A 40 -18.36 4.71 5.30
CA ALA A 40 -17.37 3.82 5.88
C ALA A 40 -18.04 2.89 6.90
N VAL A 41 -17.96 1.58 6.65
CA VAL A 41 -18.51 0.50 7.49
C VAL A 41 -17.46 0.01 8.49
N ALA A 42 -16.19 0.05 8.12
CA ALA A 42 -15.06 -0.18 9.02
C ALA A 42 -13.99 0.87 8.74
N ARG A 43 -13.61 1.63 9.77
CA ARG A 43 -12.72 2.80 9.67
C ARG A 43 -11.79 2.90 10.86
N GLY A 44 -10.79 3.77 10.77
CA GLY A 44 -9.81 4.00 11.83
C GLY A 44 -10.33 4.66 13.12
N ASP A 45 -11.64 4.67 13.36
CA ASP A 45 -12.27 5.32 14.53
C ASP A 45 -12.39 4.40 15.77
N GLY A 46 -11.96 3.14 15.65
CA GLY A 46 -11.96 2.17 16.74
C GLY A 46 -13.27 1.43 16.97
N GLN A 47 -14.35 1.69 16.21
CA GLN A 47 -15.56 0.85 16.25
C GLN A 47 -15.33 -0.52 15.60
N LEU A 48 -14.56 -0.53 14.51
CA LEU A 48 -13.96 -1.72 13.92
C LEU A 48 -12.46 -1.46 13.80
N ILE A 49 -11.64 -2.24 14.51
CA ILE A 49 -10.18 -2.09 14.41
C ILE A 49 -9.77 -2.55 13.00
N THR A 50 -9.45 -1.59 12.14
CA THR A 50 -8.81 -1.88 10.86
C THR A 50 -7.30 -1.73 10.99
N THR A 51 -6.56 -2.57 10.28
CA THR A 51 -5.09 -2.50 10.25
C THR A 51 -4.64 -1.33 9.39
N VAL A 52 -3.39 -0.91 9.56
CA VAL A 52 -2.71 -0.12 8.52
C VAL A 52 -2.77 -0.92 7.23
N GLY A 53 -3.27 -0.28 6.18
CA GLY A 53 -3.32 -0.79 4.82
C GLY A 53 -2.36 -0.04 3.92
N PHE A 54 -2.33 -0.48 2.67
CA PHE A 54 -1.67 0.21 1.58
C PHE A 54 -2.64 0.37 0.41
N MET A 55 -2.32 1.31 -0.47
CA MET A 55 -2.90 1.41 -1.80
C MET A 55 -1.82 1.88 -2.78
N PHE A 56 -1.86 1.38 -4.00
CA PHE A 56 -1.12 1.93 -5.13
C PHE A 56 -1.86 1.71 -6.45
N ARG A 57 -1.42 2.38 -7.51
CA ARG A 57 -1.91 2.17 -8.88
C ARG A 57 -0.89 1.36 -9.68
N GLU A 58 -1.34 0.32 -10.37
CA GLU A 58 -0.57 -0.33 -11.44
C GLU A 58 -0.69 0.48 -12.74
N PRO A 59 0.28 0.36 -13.67
CA PRO A 59 0.13 0.89 -15.02
C PRO A 59 -1.18 0.43 -15.66
N GLY A 60 -1.93 1.37 -16.22
CA GLY A 60 -3.29 1.12 -16.74
C GLY A 60 -4.41 1.48 -15.77
N GLY A 61 -4.08 1.98 -14.56
CA GLY A 61 -5.03 2.61 -13.64
C GLY A 61 -5.74 1.64 -12.69
N GLN A 62 -5.35 0.37 -12.67
CA GLN A 62 -5.85 -0.60 -11.69
C GLN A 62 -5.36 -0.21 -10.29
N ILE A 63 -6.28 -0.16 -9.32
CA ILE A 63 -5.96 0.09 -7.92
C ILE A 63 -5.74 -1.26 -7.23
N VAL A 64 -4.61 -1.38 -6.53
CA VAL A 64 -4.31 -2.52 -5.65
C VAL A 64 -4.25 -2.00 -4.24
N ALA A 65 -5.03 -2.60 -3.34
CA ALA A 65 -5.10 -2.19 -1.95
C ALA A 65 -5.29 -3.40 -1.04
N GLY A 66 -4.79 -3.31 0.19
CA GLY A 66 -4.83 -4.43 1.13
C GLY A 66 -4.20 -4.09 2.47
N PRO A 67 -4.18 -5.05 3.42
CA PRO A 67 -3.51 -4.87 4.70
C PRO A 67 -1.99 -4.75 4.49
N LEU A 68 -1.31 -3.90 5.26
CA LEU A 68 0.15 -3.74 5.17
C LEU A 68 0.89 -5.07 5.39
N SER A 69 0.32 -5.99 6.16
CA SER A 69 0.86 -7.32 6.43
C SER A 69 0.87 -8.26 5.23
N SER A 70 0.17 -7.96 4.12
CA SER A 70 0.23 -8.79 2.91
C SER A 70 1.39 -8.43 1.98
N ILE A 71 2.10 -7.33 2.22
CA ILE A 71 3.31 -6.98 1.47
C ILE A 71 4.44 -7.89 1.92
N LEU A 72 4.94 -8.72 1.00
CA LEU A 72 6.08 -9.60 1.27
C LEU A 72 7.41 -8.83 1.15
N ALA A 73 7.50 -7.92 0.18
CA ALA A 73 8.65 -7.06 -0.04
C ALA A 73 8.29 -5.83 -0.88
N VAL A 74 9.15 -4.81 -0.82
CA VAL A 74 9.11 -3.66 -1.74
C VAL A 74 10.46 -3.53 -2.45
N GLN A 75 10.43 -3.03 -3.67
CA GLN A 75 11.62 -2.71 -4.43
C GLN A 75 11.75 -1.19 -4.56
N VAL A 76 12.89 -0.66 -4.10
CA VAL A 76 13.29 0.73 -4.29
C VAL A 76 14.48 0.80 -5.27
N PRO A 77 14.73 1.94 -5.93
CA PRO A 77 15.89 2.13 -6.79
C PRO A 77 17.18 1.79 -6.04
N ARG A 78 18.14 1.19 -6.74
CA ARG A 78 19.51 1.16 -6.24
C ARG A 78 19.99 2.60 -6.17
N THR A 79 20.27 3.09 -4.97
CA THR A 79 21.03 4.33 -4.82
C THR A 79 22.41 4.07 -5.42
N SER A 80 22.71 4.67 -6.57
CA SER A 80 24.08 4.76 -7.06
C SER A 80 24.84 5.63 -6.06
N ARG A 81 25.76 5.02 -5.30
CA ARG A 81 26.72 5.75 -4.47
C ARG A 81 27.81 6.34 -5.35
#